data_AF-A0A2V5N0I1-F1
#
_entry.id   AF-A0A2V5N0I1-F1
#
_cell.length_a   1.000
_cell.length_b   1.000
_cell.length_c   1.000
_cell.angle_alpha   90.00
_cell.angle_beta   90.00
_cell.angle_gamma   90.00
#
_symmetry.space_group_name_H-M   'P 1'
#
loop_
_entity.id
_entity.type
_entity.pdbx_description
1 polymer ?
#
loop_
_entity_poly.entity_id
_entity_poly.type
_entity_poly.pdbx_seq_one_letter_code
_entity_poly.pdbx_strand_id
1 'polypeptide(L)' 'HEEFAARNADKLEAAIPPEPRRDLEGNWIDAMRGKGTVHCNVDLGCATMVAIKMAVESYRQRKTMLWDAKNEKVFTA' A
#
# COMPACT_ATOMS: atom_id res chain seq x y z
N HIS A 1 -11.30 19.82 -5.64
CA HIS A 1 -10.52 20.23 -6.83
C HIS A 1 -9.72 21.50 -6.58
N GLU A 2 -10.31 22.57 -6.03
CA GLU A 2 -9.59 23.82 -5.70
C GLU A 2 -8.42 23.62 -4.72
N GLU A 3 -8.59 22.78 -3.70
CA GLU A 3 -7.51 22.52 -2.72
C GLU A 3 -6.26 21.86 -3.33
N PHE A 4 -6.45 20.96 -4.31
CA PHE A 4 -5.34 20.28 -4.98
C PHE A 4 -4.57 21.25 -5.87
N ALA A 5 -5.27 21.99 -6.73
CA ALA A 5 -4.64 22.97 -7.64
C ALA A 5 -3.90 24.08 -6.86
N ALA A 6 -4.53 24.63 -5.81
CA ALA A 6 -3.92 25.65 -4.96
C ALA A 6 -2.63 25.17 -4.28
N ARG A 7 -2.55 23.87 -3.93
CA ARG A 7 -1.35 23.26 -3.31
C ARG A 7 -0.36 22.68 -4.31
N ASN A 8 -0.72 22.58 -5.60
CA ASN A 8 0.12 22.08 -6.69
C ASN A 8 0.46 23.17 -7.73
N ALA A 9 0.41 24.45 -7.34
CA ALA A 9 0.75 25.57 -8.23
C ALA A 9 -0.01 25.51 -9.58
N ASP A 10 -1.32 25.28 -9.50
CA ASP A 10 -2.27 25.18 -10.64
C ASP A 10 -1.98 24.05 -11.63
N LYS A 11 -1.09 23.11 -11.29
CA LYS A 11 -0.88 21.90 -12.07
C LYS A 11 -1.98 20.88 -11.78
N LEU A 12 -2.48 20.26 -12.85
CA LEU A 12 -3.44 19.17 -12.76
C LEU A 12 -2.80 17.85 -12.34
N GLU A 13 -1.47 17.77 -12.33
CA GLU A 13 -0.70 16.57 -12.03
C GLU A 13 0.44 16.87 -11.06
N ALA A 14 0.70 15.94 -10.15
CA ALA A 14 1.85 15.95 -9.25
C ALA A 14 2.82 14.85 -9.68
N ALA A 15 4.03 15.24 -10.10
CA ALA A 15 5.11 14.30 -10.34
C ALA A 15 5.96 14.17 -9.07
N ILE A 16 5.93 13.00 -8.44
CA ILE A 16 6.77 12.69 -7.28
C ILE A 16 8.05 12.05 -7.81
N PRO A 17 9.23 12.68 -7.63
CA PRO A 17 10.48 12.08 -8.07
C PRO A 17 10.73 10.80 -7.25
N PRO A 18 11.21 9.72 -7.89
CA PRO A 18 11.49 8.50 -7.17
C PRO A 18 12.69 8.71 -6.24
N GLU A 19 12.53 8.35 -4.97
CA GLU A 19 13.66 8.25 -4.05
C GLU A 19 14.65 7.16 -4.51
N PRO A 20 15.97 7.42 -4.52
CA PRO A 20 16.97 6.40 -4.80
C PRO A 20 16.88 5.29 -3.76
N ARG A 21 16.55 4.07 -4.21
CA ARG A 21 16.45 2.89 -3.36
C ARG A 21 17.05 1.69 -4.05
N ARG A 22 17.44 0.68 -3.26
CA ARG A 22 17.88 -0.61 -3.80
C ARG A 22 16.74 -1.23 -4.62
N ASP A 23 17.09 -1.84 -5.75
CA ASP A 23 16.15 -2.65 -6.51
C ASP A 23 15.68 -3.86 -5.68
N LEU A 24 14.60 -4.52 -6.14
CA LEU A 24 14.00 -5.63 -5.39
C LEU A 24 14.95 -6.82 -5.28
N GLU A 25 15.67 -7.13 -6.35
CA GLU A 25 16.63 -8.24 -6.37
C GLU A 25 17.82 -7.97 -5.44
N GLY A 26 18.44 -6.80 -5.54
CA GLY A 26 19.56 -6.42 -4.68
C GLY A 26 19.14 -6.34 -3.22
N ASN A 27 17.95 -5.80 -2.92
CA ASN A 27 17.41 -5.79 -1.57
C ASN A 27 17.22 -7.22 -1.03
N TRP A 28 16.68 -8.13 -1.84
CA TRP A 28 16.53 -9.54 -1.47
C TRP A 28 17.88 -10.21 -1.17
N ILE A 29 18.88 -10.02 -2.03
CA ILE A 29 20.23 -10.56 -1.85
C ILE A 29 20.89 -9.98 -0.59
N ASP A 30 20.76 -8.68 -0.36
CA ASP A 30 21.35 -8.01 0.80
C ASP A 30 20.67 -8.49 2.11
N ALA A 31 19.35 -8.67 2.11
CA ALA A 31 18.60 -9.24 3.24
C ALA A 31 19.01 -10.69 3.54
N MET A 32 19.16 -11.54 2.52
CA MET A 32 19.68 -12.92 2.69
C MET A 32 21.08 -12.94 3.30
N ARG A 33 21.90 -11.92 3.03
CA ARG A 33 23.25 -11.76 3.60
C ARG A 33 23.24 -11.13 5.00
N GLY A 34 22.07 -10.90 5.60
CA GLY A 34 21.92 -10.26 6.91
C GLY A 34 22.23 -8.75 6.90
N LYS A 35 22.25 -8.11 5.73
CA LYS A 35 22.57 -6.68 5.58
C LYS A 35 21.35 -5.76 5.57
N GLY A 36 20.19 -6.27 5.98
CA GLY A 36 18.95 -5.49 6.05
C GLY A 36 17.71 -6.36 6.06
N THR A 37 16.55 -5.73 5.86
CA THR A 37 15.25 -6.39 5.74
C THR A 37 14.73 -6.30 4.31
N VAL A 38 13.88 -7.25 3.93
CA VAL A 38 13.20 -7.20 2.63
C VAL A 38 12.22 -6.04 2.57
N HIS A 39 12.15 -5.36 1.42
CA HIS A 39 11.15 -4.30 1.18
C HIS A 39 9.73 -4.87 1.16
N CYS A 40 9.55 -6.07 0.62
CA CYS A 40 8.26 -6.76 0.52
C CYS A 40 8.29 -8.04 1.37
N ASN A 41 7.96 -7.92 2.64
CA ASN A 41 7.88 -9.08 3.54
C ASN A 41 6.54 -9.82 3.41
N VAL A 42 6.45 -10.97 4.09
CA VAL A 42 5.25 -11.82 4.06
C VAL A 42 4.02 -11.11 4.64
N ASP A 43 4.19 -10.31 5.69
CA ASP A 43 3.10 -9.59 6.34
C ASP A 43 2.49 -8.54 5.40
N LEU A 44 3.34 -7.77 4.71
CA LEU A 44 2.91 -6.81 3.70
C LEU A 44 2.19 -7.49 2.55
N GLY A 45 2.70 -8.64 2.08
CA GLY A 45 2.06 -9.43 1.05
C GLY A 45 0.67 -9.92 1.49
N CYS A 46 0.56 -10.45 2.70
CA CYS A 46 -0.70 -10.90 3.29
C CYS A 46 -1.71 -9.75 3.42
N ALA A 47 -1.29 -8.63 4.03
CA ALA A 47 -2.13 -7.45 4.19
C ALA A 47 -2.63 -6.91 2.84
N THR A 48 -1.76 -6.92 1.82
CA THR A 48 -2.12 -6.51 0.45
C THR A 48 -3.21 -7.42 -0.13
N MET A 49 -3.08 -8.74 0.03
CA MET A 49 -4.09 -9.69 -0.45
C MET A 49 -5.43 -9.55 0.29
N VAL A 50 -5.40 -9.34 1.61
CA VAL A 50 -6.60 -9.06 2.41
C VAL A 50 -7.28 -7.79 1.93
N ALA A 51 -6.53 -6.70 1.71
CA ALA A 51 -7.06 -5.45 1.19
C ALA A 51 -7.70 -5.60 -0.20
N ILE A 52 -7.06 -6.33 -1.12
CA ILE A 52 -7.61 -6.65 -2.45
C ILE A 52 -8.95 -7.39 -2.30
N LYS A 53 -9.00 -8.42 -1.44
CA LYS A 53 -10.22 -9.17 -1.18
C LYS A 53 -11.32 -8.27 -0.60
N MET A 54 -11.00 -7.42 0.37
CA MET A 54 -11.93 -6.44 0.93
C MET A 54 -12.46 -5.48 -0.13
N ALA A 55 -11.61 -4.99 -1.03
CA ALA A 55 -12.02 -4.09 -2.12
C ALA A 55 -13.00 -4.78 -3.08
N VAL A 56 -12.72 -6.04 -3.46
CA VAL A 56 -13.63 -6.83 -4.30
C VAL A 56 -14.97 -7.08 -3.61
N GLU A 57 -14.98 -7.41 -2.32
CA GLU A 57 -16.21 -7.60 -1.55
C GLU A 57 -16.99 -6.31 -1.35
N SER A 58 -16.30 -5.20 -1.09
CA SER A 58 -16.89 -3.86 -1.00
C SER A 58 -17.64 -3.51 -2.28
N TYR A 59 -17.02 -3.75 -3.44
CA TYR A 59 -17.65 -3.54 -4.74
C TYR A 59 -18.89 -4.42 -4.94
N ARG A 60 -18.79 -5.72 -4.64
CA ARG A 60 -19.90 -6.68 -4.80
C ARG A 60 -21.10 -6.36 -3.92
N GLN A 61 -20.85 -5.99 -2.66
CA GLN A 61 -21.89 -5.77 -1.65
C GLN A 61 -22.37 -4.32 -1.61
N ARG A 62 -21.68 -3.41 -2.32
CA ARG A 62 -21.90 -1.95 -2.24
C ARG A 62 -21.82 -1.44 -0.80
N LYS A 63 -20.85 -1.94 -0.03
CA LYS A 63 -20.64 -1.62 1.39
C LYS A 63 -19.18 -1.35 1.68
N THR A 64 -18.91 -0.39 2.55
CA THR A 64 -17.56 -0.17 3.08
C THR A 64 -17.14 -1.35 3.96
N MET A 65 -16.00 -1.94 3.62
CA MET A 65 -15.34 -2.99 4.42
C MET A 65 -14.30 -2.33 5.33
N LEU A 66 -14.33 -2.66 6.61
CA LEU A 66 -13.42 -2.14 7.64
C LEU A 66 -12.55 -3.29 8.18
N TRP A 67 -11.32 -2.96 8.58
CA TRP A 67 -10.34 -3.92 9.10
C TRP A 67 -10.08 -3.67 10.58
N ASP A 68 -10.29 -4.70 11.40
CA ASP A 68 -9.85 -4.74 12.79
C ASP A 68 -8.46 -5.37 12.84
N ALA A 69 -7.44 -4.52 12.92
CA ALA A 69 -6.04 -4.95 12.98
C ALA A 69 -5.68 -5.72 14.27
N LYS A 70 -6.44 -5.55 15.35
CA LYS A 70 -6.15 -6.23 16.61
C LYS A 70 -6.59 -7.69 16.57
N ASN A 71 -7.75 -7.94 15.97
CA ASN A 71 -8.35 -9.28 15.89
C ASN A 71 -8.18 -9.94 14.52
N GLU A 72 -7.55 -9.24 13.57
CA GLU A 72 -7.37 -9.64 12.17
C GLU A 72 -8.69 -10.06 11.49
N LYS A 73 -9.71 -9.19 11.61
CA LYS A 73 -11.06 -9.46 11.09
C LYS A 73 -11.59 -8.34 10.22
N VAL A 74 -12.34 -8.73 9.19
CA VAL A 74 -13.13 -7.82 8.36
C VAL A 74 -14.52 -7.68 8.98
N PHE A 75 -15.02 -6.45 9.01
CA PHE A 75 -16.41 -6.14 9.36
C PHE A 75 -16.97 -5.08 8.39
N THR A 76 -18.29 -4.97 8.31
CA THR A 76 -18.95 -3.92 7.51
C THR A 76 -19.38 -2.78 8.42
N ALA A 77 -19.38 -1.55 7.88
CA ALA A 77 -20.08 -0.43 8.51
C ALA A 77 -21.61 -0.67 8.60
#